data_AF-F4G1Y8-F1
#
_entry.id   AF-F4G1Y8-F1
#
_cell.length_a   1.000
_cell.length_b   1.000
_cell.length_c   1.000
_cell.angle_alpha   90.00
_cell.angle_beta   90.00
_cell.angle_gamma   90.00
#
_symmetry.space_group_name_H-M   'P 1'
#
loop_
_entity.id
_entity.type
_entity.pdbx_description
1 polymer ?
#
loop_
_entity_poly.entity_id
_entity_poly.type
_entity_poly.pdbx_seq_one_letter_code
_entity_poly.pdbx_strand_id
1 'polypeptide(L)' 'MVSEKRWDAFTWLAVVTPLVVFFTISFLLSEYLYGFQQWREVAPVILGFALFFLIVGVFLRSKFGRLAL' A
#
# COMPACT_ATOMS: atom_id res chain seq x y z
N MET A 1 20.28 17.93 10.85
CA MET A 1 19.63 17.16 11.94
C MET A 1 18.11 17.32 12.03
N VAL A 2 17.52 18.45 12.47
CA VAL A 2 16.03 18.55 12.59
C VAL A 2 15.33 18.56 11.22
N SER A 3 15.95 19.19 10.22
CA SER A 3 15.42 19.27 8.84
C SER A 3 15.36 17.89 8.15
N GLU A 4 16.46 17.11 8.22
CA GLU A 4 16.54 15.78 7.61
C GLU A 4 15.53 14.81 8.20
N LYS A 5 15.34 14.82 9.53
CA LYS A 5 14.39 13.92 10.20
C LYS A 5 12.94 14.22 9.84
N ARG A 6 12.59 15.50 9.66
CA ARG A 6 11.26 15.92 9.18
C ARG A 6 11.05 15.56 7.71
N TRP A 7 12.09 15.69 6.88
CA TRP A 7 12.04 15.32 5.47
C TRP A 7 11.88 13.82 5.25
N ASP A 8 12.61 13.00 6.02
CA ASP A 8 12.47 11.55 5.99
C ASP A 8 11.05 11.13 6.43
N ALA A 9 10.52 11.70 7.53
CA ALA A 9 9.15 11.43 7.97
C ALA A 9 8.09 11.83 6.93
N PHE A 10 8.25 12.99 6.28
CA PHE A 10 7.33 13.45 5.24
C PHE A 10 7.35 12.53 4.01
N THR A 11 8.54 12.16 3.53
CA THR A 11 8.66 11.25 2.37
C THR A 11 8.17 9.85 2.69
N TRP A 12 8.33 9.38 3.93
CA TRP A 12 7.72 8.13 4.41
C TRP A 12 6.19 8.20 4.36
N LEU A 13 5.59 9.26 4.89
CA LEU A 13 4.14 9.46 4.82
C LEU A 13 3.64 9.55 3.38
N ALA A 14 4.31 10.33 2.53
CA ALA A 14 3.94 10.51 1.13
C ALA A 14 3.94 9.20 0.33
N VAL A 15 4.73 8.20 0.74
CA VAL A 15 4.78 6.88 0.09
C VAL A 15 3.86 5.86 0.76
N VAL A 16 3.88 5.77 2.10
CA VAL A 16 3.12 4.75 2.84
C VAL A 16 1.64 5.07 2.89
N THR A 17 1.25 6.35 3.02
CA THR A 17 -0.17 6.73 3.12
C THR A 17 -0.95 6.32 1.87
N PRO A 18 -0.52 6.61 0.63
CA PRO A 18 -1.23 6.13 -0.56
C PRO A 18 -1.32 4.61 -0.66
N LEU A 19 -0.29 3.87 -0.24
CA LEU A 19 -0.30 2.40 -0.24
C LEU A 19 -1.33 1.84 0.75
N VAL A 20 -1.40 2.42 1.95
CA VAL A 20 -2.39 2.03 2.96
C VAL A 20 -3.79 2.37 2.47
N VAL A 21 -4.00 3.56 1.91
CA VAL A 21 -5.30 3.97 1.33
C VAL A 21 -5.73 3.03 0.21
N PHE A 22 -4.81 2.70 -0.71
CA PHE A 22 -5.07 1.75 -1.79
C PHE A 22 -5.45 0.37 -1.24
N PHE A 23 -4.73 -0.13 -0.23
CA PHE A 23 -5.06 -1.38 0.43
C PHE A 23 -6.45 -1.35 1.07
N THR A 24 -6.79 -0.28 1.80
CA THR A 24 -8.10 -0.12 2.44
C THR A 24 -9.23 -0.13 1.40
N ILE A 25 -9.09 0.63 0.30
CA ILE A 25 -10.10 0.64 -0.77
C ILE A 25 -10.24 -0.75 -1.40
N SER A 26 -9.12 -1.42 -1.66
CA SER A 26 -9.11 -2.76 -2.25
C SER A 26 -9.77 -3.80 -1.34
N PHE A 27 -9.56 -3.70 -0.02
CA PHE A 27 -10.22 -4.53 0.98
C PHE A 27 -11.73 -4.30 1.01
N LEU A 28 -12.17 -3.04 1.04
CA LEU A 28 -13.60 -2.73 0.98
C LEU A 28 -14.25 -3.23 -0.31
N LEU A 29 -13.54 -3.09 -1.44
CA LEU A 29 -14.00 -3.59 -2.72
C LEU A 29 -14.08 -5.13 -2.75
N SER A 30 -13.11 -5.83 -2.16
CA SER A 30 -13.15 -7.30 -2.13
C SER A 30 -14.33 -7.81 -1.32
N GLU A 31 -14.62 -7.21 -0.16
CA GLU A 31 -15.79 -7.56 0.66
C GLU A 31 -17.09 -7.30 -0.10
N TYR A 32 -17.19 -6.16 -0.80
CA TYR A 32 -18.33 -5.85 -1.64
C TYR A 32 -18.53 -6.89 -2.76
N LEU A 33 -17.47 -7.22 -3.49
CA LEU A 33 -17.52 -8.18 -4.61
C LEU A 33 -17.80 -9.61 -4.16
N TYR A 34 -17.40 -9.99 -2.96
CA TYR A 34 -17.68 -11.31 -2.40
C TYR A 34 -19.19 -11.56 -2.22
N GLY A 35 -19.99 -10.50 -2.06
CA GLY A 35 -21.45 -10.57 -2.05
C GLY A 35 -22.08 -11.04 -3.37
N PHE A 36 -21.38 -10.89 -4.50
CA PHE A 36 -21.88 -11.22 -5.83
C PHE A 36 -21.26 -12.52 -6.35
N GLN A 37 -22.09 -13.54 -6.63
CA GLN A 37 -21.58 -14.87 -7.03
C GLN A 37 -20.61 -14.82 -8.22
N GLN A 38 -20.83 -13.94 -9.19
CA GLN A 38 -19.99 -13.80 -10.39
C GLN A 38 -18.60 -13.23 -10.10
N TRP A 39 -18.42 -12.51 -9.00
CA TRP A 39 -17.18 -11.77 -8.68
C TRP A 39 -16.40 -12.34 -7.50
N ARG A 40 -16.93 -13.37 -6.80
CA ARG A 40 -16.29 -13.99 -5.63
C ARG A 40 -14.87 -14.47 -5.89
N GLU A 41 -14.63 -15.06 -7.05
CA GLU A 41 -13.30 -15.60 -7.41
C GLU A 41 -12.25 -14.50 -7.58
N VAL A 42 -12.68 -13.26 -7.89
CA VAL A 42 -11.80 -12.11 -8.10
C VAL A 42 -11.42 -11.44 -6.78
N ALA A 43 -12.29 -11.49 -5.76
CA ALA A 43 -12.05 -10.91 -4.44
C ALA A 43 -10.68 -11.29 -3.81
N PRO A 44 -10.28 -12.58 -3.73
CA PRO A 44 -8.98 -12.96 -3.17
C PRO A 44 -7.80 -12.47 -4.03
N VAL A 45 -8.00 -12.33 -5.36
CA VAL A 45 -6.97 -11.80 -6.26
C VAL A 45 -6.72 -10.31 -5.99
N ILE A 46 -7.78 -9.52 -5.84
CA ILE A 46 -7.69 -8.09 -5.48
C ILE A 46 -6.95 -7.92 -4.15
N LEU A 47 -7.30 -8.70 -3.14
CA LEU A 47 -6.62 -8.68 -1.84
C LEU A 47 -5.14 -9.06 -1.97
N GLY A 48 -4.83 -10.10 -2.75
CA GLY A 48 -3.46 -10.52 -3.00
C GLY A 48 -2.62 -9.41 -3.64
N PHE A 49 -3.15 -8.75 -4.67
CA PHE A 49 -2.47 -7.61 -5.31
C PHE A 49 -2.29 -6.44 -4.34
N ALA A 50 -3.34 -6.06 -3.62
CA ALA A 50 -3.28 -4.97 -2.66
C ALA A 50 -2.21 -5.20 -1.58
N LEU A 51 -2.17 -6.42 -1.03
CA LEU A 51 -1.17 -6.82 -0.05
C LEU A 51 0.24 -6.82 -0.65
N PHE A 52 0.40 -7.36 -1.86
CA PHE A 52 1.68 -7.38 -2.57
C PHE A 52 2.24 -5.96 -2.77
N PHE A 53 1.42 -5.02 -3.28
CA PHE A 53 1.86 -3.65 -3.48
C PHE A 53 2.19 -2.93 -2.17
N LEU A 54 1.43 -3.17 -1.10
CA LEU A 54 1.74 -2.62 0.22
C LEU A 54 3.11 -3.12 0.71
N ILE A 55 3.34 -4.43 0.69
CA ILE A 55 4.59 -5.04 1.16
C ILE A 55 5.77 -4.59 0.31
N VAL A 56 5.65 -4.69 -1.01
CA VAL A 56 6.73 -4.31 -1.93
C VAL A 56 7.01 -2.81 -1.85
N GLY A 57 5.99 -1.96 -1.81
CA GLY A 57 6.17 -0.52 -1.68
C GLY A 57 6.88 -0.12 -0.39
N VAL A 58 6.48 -0.70 0.74
CA VAL A 58 7.15 -0.47 2.05
C VAL A 58 8.58 -1.02 2.02
N PHE A 59 8.80 -2.21 1.46
CA PHE A 59 10.13 -2.81 1.33
C PHE A 59 11.06 -1.95 0.47
N LEU A 60 10.59 -1.50 -0.69
CA LEU A 60 11.36 -0.66 -1.61
C LEU A 60 11.72 0.67 -0.94
N ARG A 61 10.79 1.31 -0.23
CA ARG A 61 11.09 2.54 0.54
C ARG A 61 12.09 2.30 1.66
N SER A 62 12.02 1.15 2.33
CA SER A 62 12.93 0.77 3.42
C SER A 62 14.36 0.55 2.92
N LYS A 63 14.50 -0.14 1.77
CA LYS A 63 15.79 -0.57 1.22
C LYS A 63 16.43 0.49 0.32
N PHE A 64 15.64 1.16 -0.51
CA PHE A 64 16.14 2.09 -1.55
C PHE A 64 15.82 3.56 -1.27
N GLY A 65 14.93 3.87 -0.31
CA GLY A 65 14.63 5.26 0.04
C GLY A 65 15.80 6.06 0.63
N ARG A 66 16.88 5.37 1.04
CA ARG A 66 18.15 5.97 1.46
C ARG A 66 19.16 6.19 0.32
N LEU A 67 18.91 5.66 -0.88
CA LEU A 67 19.77 5.86 -2.06
C LEU A 67 19.38 7.12 -2.87
N ALA A 68 18.23 7.71 -2.58
CA ALA A 68 17.71 8.91 -3.25
C ALA A 68 17.90 10.21 -2.42
N LEU A 69 18.64 10.12 -1.31
CA LEU A 69 19.08 11.22 -0.45
C LEU A 69 20.60 11.23 -0.39
#